data_AF-A0A6P1CFY2-F1
#
_entry.id   AF-A0A6P1CFY2-F1
#
_cell.length_a   1.000
_cell.length_b   1.000
_cell.length_c   1.000
_cell.angle_alpha   90.00
_cell.angle_beta   90.00
_cell.angle_gamma   90.00
#
_symmetry.space_group_name_H-M   'P 1'
#
loop_
_entity.id
_entity.type
_entity.pdbx_description
1 polymer ?
#
loop_
_entity_poly.entity_id
_entity_poly.type
_entity_poly.pdbx_seq_one_letter_code
_entity_poly.pdbx_strand_id
1 'polypeptide(L)'
;MSTPVPGRMRARDLDRSHTESVLDAAYAEGQLGADEYHDRIAQVRASKTVGELAALVDDLQAPSALPLSGRPRPVPTARTATAYPSSTRARDADRAAAAELLDLARTEGQLTEDEHRAYSDLLGEATTLGDLAELTADLQGHRRTPAPPNRAQPARQGWYLAVLTAAALAVAFGAFALTGREDEPASAEAPVAAAPDAEAPQAGLPAPRPEFDDVEPIVVATPELITGAGMAHFIADYRAEFGDTIADEVSLYPDHGDVDRAIPGQPNRQVSYDYRGGFQRPSDPTTRKVDTPTVDLGVLDTAAIGAALANAAAIAQVPDGKVSHLSVEIHRFPPNEGRMVVAVYVSNTFRESGHFILGPGGEVLRVWPFEG
;
A
#
# COMPACT_ATOMS: atom_id res chain seq x y z
N MET A 1 3.51 -9.27 -39.88
CA MET A 1 4.36 -8.57 -38.90
C MET A 1 3.75 -8.82 -37.53
N SER A 2 4.38 -9.65 -36.69
CA SER A 2 3.83 -10.04 -35.39
C SER A 2 3.89 -8.87 -34.42
N THR A 3 2.74 -8.49 -33.86
CA THR A 3 2.69 -7.55 -32.74
C THR A 3 3.51 -8.12 -31.57
N PRO A 4 4.41 -7.34 -30.95
CA PRO A 4 5.10 -7.81 -29.76
C PRO A 4 4.05 -8.00 -28.65
N VAL A 5 3.98 -9.23 -28.12
CA VAL A 5 3.16 -9.54 -26.95
C VAL A 5 3.62 -8.60 -25.82
N PRO A 6 2.73 -7.86 -25.14
CA PRO A 6 3.09 -6.82 -24.17
C PRO A 6 4.09 -7.29 -23.10
N GLY A 7 4.06 -8.58 -22.75
CA GLY A 7 5.02 -9.15 -21.80
C GLY A 7 6.48 -9.28 -22.29
N ARG A 8 6.77 -9.05 -23.57
CA ARG A 8 8.14 -9.09 -24.14
C ARG A 8 8.77 -7.71 -24.32
N MET A 9 8.03 -6.64 -24.03
CA MET A 9 8.54 -5.26 -24.11
C MET A 9 9.53 -5.00 -22.98
N ARG A 10 10.65 -4.32 -23.28
CA ARG A 10 11.66 -3.98 -22.27
C ARG A 10 11.11 -2.93 -21.31
N ALA A 11 11.25 -3.16 -20.01
CA ALA A 11 10.82 -2.21 -18.97
C ALA A 11 11.74 -0.99 -18.92
N ARG A 12 11.12 0.20 -18.97
CA ARG A 12 11.74 1.51 -18.72
C ARG A 12 11.82 1.78 -17.23
N ASP A 13 12.60 2.79 -16.84
CA ASP A 13 12.72 3.17 -15.43
C ASP A 13 11.41 3.73 -14.86
N LEU A 14 10.63 4.44 -15.68
CA LEU A 14 9.27 4.87 -15.33
C LEU A 14 8.33 3.68 -15.06
N ASP A 15 8.46 2.59 -15.83
CA ASP A 15 7.64 1.39 -15.62
C ASP A 15 8.01 0.75 -14.28
N ARG A 16 9.31 0.73 -13.92
CA ARG A 16 9.78 0.24 -12.62
C ARG A 16 9.27 1.13 -11.48
N SER A 17 9.42 2.46 -11.57
CA SER A 17 8.99 3.38 -10.51
C SER A 17 7.48 3.34 -10.29
N HIS A 18 6.69 3.17 -11.35
CA HIS A 18 5.25 2.97 -11.26
C HIS A 18 4.90 1.66 -10.54
N THR A 19 5.59 0.57 -10.87
CA THR A 19 5.39 -0.71 -10.16
C THR A 19 5.84 -0.64 -8.71
N GLU A 20 6.97 0.03 -8.40
CA GLU A 20 7.39 0.30 -7.02
C GLU A 20 6.31 1.07 -6.25
N SER A 21 5.75 2.15 -6.82
CA SER A 21 4.67 2.92 -6.17
C SER A 21 3.42 2.08 -5.86
N VAL A 22 3.09 1.09 -6.70
CA VAL A 22 1.96 0.18 -6.46
C VAL A 22 2.28 -0.80 -5.33
N LEU A 23 3.51 -1.31 -5.27
CA LEU A 23 3.97 -2.15 -4.18
C LEU A 23 4.02 -1.38 -2.85
N ASP A 24 4.46 -0.12 -2.87
CA ASP A 24 4.48 0.77 -1.70
C ASP A 24 3.06 0.97 -1.16
N ALA A 25 2.09 1.23 -2.05
CA ALA A 25 0.69 1.37 -1.67
C ALA A 25 0.10 0.06 -1.12
N ALA A 26 0.41 -1.08 -1.74
CA ALA A 26 -0.05 -2.39 -1.27
C ALA A 26 0.57 -2.79 0.08
N TYR A 27 1.82 -2.42 0.33
CA TYR A 27 2.46 -2.56 1.64
C TYR A 27 1.79 -1.66 2.68
N ALA A 28 1.56 -0.38 2.36
CA ALA A 28 0.85 0.56 3.25
C ALA A 28 -0.59 0.12 3.56
N GLU A 29 -1.27 -0.56 2.62
CA GLU A 29 -2.61 -1.14 2.81
C GLU A 29 -2.60 -2.52 3.50
N GLY A 30 -1.42 -3.05 3.86
CA GLY A 30 -1.25 -4.35 4.51
C GLY A 30 -1.55 -5.55 3.61
N GLN A 31 -1.58 -5.36 2.30
CA GLN A 31 -1.75 -6.44 1.32
C GLN A 31 -0.44 -7.24 1.09
N LEU A 32 0.70 -6.63 1.42
CA LEU A 32 2.03 -7.24 1.37
C LEU A 32 2.66 -7.21 2.75
N GLY A 33 3.30 -8.31 3.17
CA GLY A 33 4.18 -8.30 4.33
C GLY A 33 5.55 -7.68 4.01
N ALA A 34 6.30 -7.22 5.02
CA ALA A 34 7.58 -6.53 4.83
C ALA A 34 8.59 -7.33 3.99
N ASP A 35 8.84 -8.60 4.33
CA ASP A 35 9.80 -9.45 3.60
C ASP A 35 9.37 -9.61 2.12
N GLU A 36 8.06 -9.76 1.89
CA GLU A 36 7.49 -9.91 0.56
C GLU A 36 7.57 -8.63 -0.26
N TYR A 37 7.28 -7.48 0.35
CA TYR A 37 7.46 -6.17 -0.25
C TYR A 37 8.91 -5.97 -0.69
N HIS A 38 9.87 -6.22 0.20
CA HIS A 38 11.31 -6.10 -0.09
C HIS A 38 11.76 -7.02 -1.24
N ASP A 39 11.32 -8.28 -1.23
CA ASP A 39 11.62 -9.25 -2.29
C ASP A 39 11.03 -8.81 -3.63
N ARG A 40 9.79 -8.28 -3.63
CA ARG A 40 9.13 -7.77 -4.84
C ARG A 40 9.82 -6.50 -5.36
N ILE A 41 10.24 -5.56 -4.50
CA ILE A 41 11.02 -4.38 -4.91
C ILE A 41 12.36 -4.79 -5.54
N ALA A 42 13.06 -5.77 -4.97
CA ALA A 42 14.28 -6.32 -5.57
C ALA A 42 14.01 -6.96 -6.95
N GLN A 43 12.89 -7.68 -7.09
CA GLN A 43 12.46 -8.26 -8.37
C GLN A 43 12.06 -7.20 -9.40
N VAL A 44 11.42 -6.10 -9.01
CA VAL A 44 11.11 -4.96 -9.89
C VAL A 44 12.39 -4.40 -10.51
N ARG A 45 13.43 -4.20 -9.70
CA ARG A 45 14.72 -3.68 -10.17
C ARG A 45 15.48 -4.66 -11.05
N ALA A 46 15.34 -5.97 -10.80
CA ALA A 46 15.93 -7.02 -11.63
C ALA A 46 15.15 -7.28 -12.94
N SER A 47 13.88 -6.88 -13.00
CA SER A 47 12.99 -7.12 -14.13
C SER A 47 13.43 -6.35 -15.37
N LYS A 48 13.49 -7.07 -16.48
CA LYS A 48 13.91 -6.55 -17.78
C LYS A 48 12.72 -6.24 -18.68
N THR A 49 11.55 -6.78 -18.36
CA THR A 49 10.36 -6.64 -19.21
C THR A 49 9.15 -6.11 -18.45
N VAL A 50 8.26 -5.42 -19.19
CA VAL A 50 6.98 -4.91 -18.65
C VAL A 50 6.07 -6.07 -18.21
N GLY A 51 6.20 -7.25 -18.84
CA GLY A 51 5.47 -8.45 -18.42
C GLY A 51 5.89 -8.98 -17.07
N GLU A 52 7.20 -8.97 -16.79
CA GLU A 52 7.73 -9.33 -15.46
C GLU A 52 7.24 -8.34 -14.40
N LEU A 53 7.25 -7.03 -14.69
CA LEU A 53 6.73 -6.00 -13.79
C LEU A 53 5.23 -6.15 -13.51
N ALA A 54 4.43 -6.41 -14.55
CA ALA A 54 2.98 -6.60 -14.40
C ALA A 54 2.65 -7.84 -13.55
N ALA A 55 3.43 -8.91 -13.69
CA ALA A 55 3.23 -10.13 -12.90
C ALA A 55 3.49 -9.94 -11.40
N LEU A 56 4.33 -8.97 -11.01
CA LEU A 56 4.65 -8.68 -9.60
C LEU A 56 3.53 -7.96 -8.84
N VAL A 57 2.53 -7.43 -9.56
CA VAL A 57 1.42 -6.65 -8.98
C VAL A 57 0.04 -7.18 -9.38
N ASP A 58 -0.02 -8.30 -10.12
CA ASP A 58 -1.26 -8.85 -10.69
C ASP A 58 -2.22 -9.39 -9.61
N ASP A 59 -1.68 -9.82 -8.48
CA ASP A 59 -2.42 -10.35 -7.33
C ASP A 59 -2.84 -9.28 -6.32
N LEU A 60 -2.36 -8.04 -6.48
CA LEU A 60 -2.64 -6.93 -5.57
C LEU A 60 -3.97 -6.27 -5.92
N GLN A 61 -4.76 -5.94 -4.90
CA GLN A 61 -5.95 -5.13 -5.09
C GLN A 61 -5.51 -3.72 -5.42
N ALA A 62 -5.99 -3.18 -6.55
CA ALA A 62 -5.78 -1.78 -6.88
C ALA A 62 -6.32 -0.90 -5.74
N PRO A 63 -5.63 0.20 -5.39
CA PRO A 63 -5.98 1.03 -4.25
C PRO A 63 -7.46 1.40 -4.33
N SER A 64 -8.21 0.96 -3.32
CA SER A 64 -9.62 1.27 -3.20
C SER A 64 -9.73 2.71 -2.73
N ALA A 65 -9.87 3.65 -3.66
CA ALA A 65 -10.35 4.97 -3.33
C ALA A 65 -11.74 4.80 -2.71
N LEU A 66 -11.84 4.86 -1.38
CA LEU A 66 -13.10 4.92 -0.67
C LEU A 66 -13.95 6.03 -1.32
N PRO A 67 -15.11 5.73 -1.92
CA PRO A 67 -15.98 6.77 -2.38
C PRO A 67 -16.57 7.44 -1.14
N LEU A 68 -16.15 8.68 -0.88
CA LEU A 68 -16.95 9.62 -0.11
C LEU A 68 -18.40 9.49 -0.58
N SER A 69 -19.29 9.14 0.35
CA SER A 69 -20.71 8.95 0.08
C SER A 69 -21.34 10.25 -0.38
N GLY A 70 -21.34 10.44 -1.69
CA GLY A 70 -22.13 11.40 -2.43
C GLY A 70 -22.46 10.75 -3.75
N ARG A 71 -23.60 10.07 -3.85
CA ARG A 71 -24.07 9.46 -5.11
C ARG A 71 -24.00 10.52 -6.22
N PRO A 72 -23.14 10.36 -7.24
CA PRO A 72 -23.31 11.13 -8.46
C PRO A 72 -24.59 10.60 -9.12
N ARG A 73 -25.52 11.51 -9.38
CA ARG A 73 -26.69 11.27 -10.23
C ARG A 73 -26.22 10.58 -11.52
N PRO A 74 -26.87 9.51 -12.01
CA PRO A 74 -26.42 8.84 -13.23
C PRO A 74 -26.55 9.82 -14.40
N VAL A 75 -25.42 10.38 -14.80
CA VAL A 75 -25.27 11.03 -16.10
C VAL A 75 -25.32 9.88 -17.12
N PRO A 76 -26.18 9.95 -18.16
CA PRO A 76 -26.26 8.88 -19.14
C PRO A 76 -24.87 8.64 -19.72
N THR A 77 -24.45 7.38 -19.67
CA THR A 77 -23.22 6.90 -20.28
C THR A 77 -23.19 7.37 -21.73
N ALA A 78 -22.23 8.23 -22.06
CA ALA A 78 -21.87 8.45 -23.44
C ALA A 78 -21.51 7.08 -24.01
N ARG A 79 -22.35 6.64 -24.94
CA ARG A 79 -22.13 5.48 -25.80
C ARG A 79 -20.67 5.51 -26.25
N THR A 80 -20.04 4.34 -26.22
CA THR A 80 -18.84 4.03 -27.00
C THR A 80 -18.84 4.87 -28.28
N ALA A 81 -17.89 5.78 -28.38
CA ALA A 81 -17.72 6.57 -29.58
C ALA A 81 -17.59 5.59 -30.74
N THR A 82 -18.59 5.59 -31.61
CA THR A 82 -18.42 5.14 -32.98
C THR A 82 -17.19 5.88 -33.51
N ALA A 83 -16.09 5.16 -33.75
CA ALA A 83 -14.93 5.74 -34.42
C ALA A 83 -15.45 6.41 -35.70
N TYR A 84 -15.29 7.73 -35.78
CA TYR A 84 -15.62 8.47 -36.99
C TYR A 84 -14.80 7.86 -38.15
N PRO A 85 -15.36 7.75 -39.36
CA PRO A 85 -14.62 7.19 -40.49
C PRO A 85 -13.32 7.98 -40.72
N SER A 86 -12.24 7.30 -41.11
CA SER A 86 -10.91 7.90 -41.31
C SER A 86 -10.91 9.07 -42.30
N SER A 87 -11.86 9.12 -43.22
CA SER A 87 -12.07 10.22 -44.16
C SER A 87 -12.69 11.49 -43.55
N THR A 88 -13.01 11.49 -42.25
CA THR A 88 -13.56 12.66 -41.56
C THR A 88 -12.49 13.73 -41.42
N ARG A 89 -12.83 14.98 -41.75
CA ARG A 89 -11.91 16.12 -41.62
C ARG A 89 -11.51 16.32 -40.16
N ALA A 90 -10.20 16.46 -39.89
CA ALA A 90 -9.66 16.70 -38.56
C ALA A 90 -9.95 18.13 -38.10
N ARG A 91 -10.45 18.28 -36.87
CA ARG A 91 -10.60 19.58 -36.21
C ARG A 91 -9.28 20.00 -35.58
N ASP A 92 -9.19 21.25 -35.18
CA ASP A 92 -7.98 21.80 -34.56
C ASP A 92 -7.67 21.10 -33.22
N ALA A 93 -8.69 20.66 -32.48
CA ALA A 93 -8.50 19.84 -31.27
C ALA A 93 -7.90 18.45 -31.59
N ASP A 94 -8.27 17.86 -32.72
CA ASP A 94 -7.73 16.56 -33.14
C ASP A 94 -6.25 16.71 -33.58
N ARG A 95 -5.93 17.82 -34.25
CA ARG A 95 -4.55 18.20 -34.62
C ARG A 95 -3.68 18.52 -33.40
N ALA A 96 -4.24 19.23 -32.41
CA ALA A 96 -3.54 19.53 -31.15
C ALA A 96 -3.22 18.27 -30.35
N ALA A 97 -4.17 17.34 -30.24
CA ALA A 97 -3.95 16.06 -29.56
C ALA A 97 -2.85 15.21 -30.26
N ALA A 98 -2.79 15.25 -31.59
CA ALA A 98 -1.71 14.60 -32.33
C ALA A 98 -0.35 15.30 -32.12
N ALA A 99 -0.31 16.63 -32.03
CA ALA A 99 0.91 17.38 -31.72
C ALA A 99 1.49 17.00 -30.34
N GLU A 100 0.63 16.92 -29.32
CA GLU A 100 1.04 16.51 -27.97
C GLU A 100 1.63 15.10 -27.97
N LEU A 101 1.10 14.18 -28.78
CA LEU A 101 1.66 12.83 -28.93
C LEU A 101 3.04 12.84 -29.60
N LEU A 102 3.26 13.69 -30.62
CA LEU A 102 4.58 13.84 -31.24
C LEU A 102 5.60 14.43 -30.25
N ASP A 103 5.21 15.45 -29.47
CA ASP A 103 6.04 16.10 -28.46
C ASP A 103 6.43 15.14 -27.33
N LEU A 104 5.46 14.34 -26.87
CA LEU A 104 5.69 13.29 -25.89
C LEU A 104 6.63 12.21 -26.47
N ALA A 105 6.41 11.76 -27.71
CA ALA A 105 7.27 10.79 -28.37
C ALA A 105 8.72 11.29 -28.54
N ARG A 106 8.93 12.57 -28.82
CA ARG A 106 10.27 13.19 -28.85
C ARG A 106 10.91 13.20 -27.45
N THR A 107 10.14 13.57 -26.43
CA THR A 107 10.62 13.62 -25.04
C THR A 107 10.97 12.23 -24.50
N GLU A 108 10.18 11.21 -24.88
CA GLU A 108 10.45 9.80 -24.59
C GLU A 108 11.55 9.18 -25.47
N GLY A 109 12.14 9.96 -26.40
CA GLY A 109 13.22 9.52 -27.30
C GLY A 109 12.79 8.57 -28.42
N GLN A 110 11.49 8.46 -28.69
CA GLN A 110 10.93 7.67 -29.81
C GLN A 110 11.07 8.39 -31.16
N LEU A 111 11.19 9.72 -31.13
CA LEU A 111 11.51 10.56 -32.28
C LEU A 111 12.77 11.35 -31.97
N THR A 112 13.72 11.37 -32.91
CA THR A 112 14.82 12.35 -32.88
C THR A 112 14.29 13.76 -33.16
N GLU A 113 15.08 14.79 -32.85
CA GLU A 113 14.72 16.20 -33.11
C GLU A 113 14.44 16.48 -34.59
N ASP A 114 15.20 15.85 -35.50
CA ASP A 114 15.01 16.01 -36.94
C ASP A 114 13.76 15.28 -37.45
N GLU A 115 13.45 14.12 -36.87
CA GLU A 115 12.21 13.39 -37.16
C GLU A 115 11.01 14.13 -36.61
N HIS A 116 11.05 14.61 -35.37
CA HIS A 116 9.96 15.40 -34.77
C HIS A 116 9.63 16.63 -35.62
N ARG A 117 10.64 17.34 -36.14
CA ARG A 117 10.45 18.46 -37.07
C ARG A 117 9.73 18.02 -38.35
N ALA A 118 10.16 16.91 -38.95
CA ALA A 118 9.52 16.35 -40.15
C ALA A 118 8.07 15.90 -39.90
N TYR A 119 7.78 15.27 -38.76
CA TYR A 119 6.43 14.86 -38.37
C TYR A 119 5.54 16.07 -38.04
N SER A 120 6.10 17.15 -37.49
CA SER A 120 5.39 18.40 -37.23
C SER A 120 4.99 19.12 -38.52
N ASP A 121 5.85 19.11 -39.54
CA ASP A 121 5.52 19.66 -40.87
C ASP A 121 4.39 18.83 -41.53
N LEU A 122 4.48 17.50 -41.48
CA LEU A 122 3.44 16.60 -41.99
C LEU A 122 2.10 16.74 -41.22
N LEU A 123 2.15 17.02 -39.93
CA LEU A 123 0.97 17.31 -39.12
C LEU A 123 0.22 18.56 -39.60
N GLY A 124 0.96 19.57 -40.09
CA GLY A 124 0.40 20.78 -40.70
C GLY A 124 -0.32 20.52 -42.03
N GLU A 125 0.08 19.48 -42.75
CA GLU A 125 -0.52 19.06 -44.03
C GLU A 125 -1.69 18.08 -43.86
N ALA A 126 -1.81 17.43 -42.69
CA ALA A 126 -2.84 16.45 -42.39
C ALA A 126 -4.25 17.08 -42.34
N THR A 127 -5.17 16.56 -43.16
CA THR A 127 -6.54 17.11 -43.28
C THR A 127 -7.61 16.21 -42.70
N THR A 128 -7.32 14.92 -42.51
CA THR A 128 -8.28 13.92 -42.03
C THR A 128 -7.84 13.24 -40.73
N LEU A 129 -8.79 12.65 -40.02
CA LEU A 129 -8.52 11.83 -38.84
C LEU A 129 -7.69 10.58 -39.20
N GLY A 130 -7.78 10.08 -40.44
CA GLY A 130 -6.94 9.02 -40.97
C GLY A 130 -5.48 9.44 -41.08
N ASP A 131 -5.22 10.62 -41.63
CA ASP A 131 -3.86 11.17 -41.79
C ASP A 131 -3.19 11.33 -40.41
N LEU A 132 -3.93 11.85 -39.41
CA LEU A 132 -3.44 11.99 -38.04
C LEU A 132 -3.20 10.63 -37.36
N ALA A 133 -4.06 9.65 -37.62
CA ALA A 133 -3.91 8.30 -37.08
C ALA A 133 -2.70 7.58 -37.69
N GLU A 134 -2.38 7.83 -38.96
CA GLU A 134 -1.20 7.27 -39.63
C GLU A 134 0.09 7.88 -39.08
N LEU A 135 0.15 9.20 -38.91
CA LEU A 135 1.30 9.88 -38.29
C LEU A 135 1.60 9.43 -36.86
N THR A 136 0.58 9.00 -36.13
CA THR A 136 0.69 8.55 -34.73
C THR A 136 0.66 7.03 -34.58
N ALA A 137 0.53 6.26 -35.68
CA ALA A 137 0.31 4.81 -35.63
C ALA A 137 1.50 4.03 -35.05
N ASP A 138 2.71 4.51 -35.36
CA ASP A 138 3.98 3.88 -34.99
C ASP A 138 4.52 4.41 -33.65
N LEU A 139 3.89 5.45 -33.09
CA LEU A 139 4.23 5.99 -31.78
C LEU A 139 3.69 5.10 -30.67
N GLN A 140 4.55 4.74 -29.74
CA GLN A 140 4.21 3.91 -28.58
C GLN A 140 3.67 4.81 -27.47
N GLY A 141 2.41 5.22 -27.61
CA GLY A 141 1.62 5.93 -26.58
C GLY A 141 0.36 5.14 -26.20
N HIS A 142 -0.06 5.26 -24.93
CA HIS A 142 -1.17 4.56 -24.24
C HIS A 142 -2.31 4.02 -25.12
N ARG A 143 -2.07 2.88 -25.77
CA ARG A 143 -3.14 2.04 -26.30
C ARG A 143 -3.80 1.36 -25.11
N ARG A 144 -5.04 1.72 -24.80
CA ARG A 144 -5.90 0.91 -23.94
C ARG A 144 -5.93 -0.50 -24.51
N THR A 145 -5.28 -1.43 -23.84
CA THR A 145 -5.33 -2.85 -24.16
C THR A 145 -6.80 -3.28 -24.13
N PRO A 146 -7.38 -3.82 -25.22
CA PRO A 146 -8.67 -4.47 -25.13
C PRO A 146 -8.53 -5.63 -24.16
N ALA A 147 -9.34 -5.65 -23.09
CA ALA A 147 -9.38 -6.76 -22.17
C ALA A 147 -9.66 -8.06 -22.95
N PRO A 148 -8.86 -9.12 -22.80
CA PRO A 148 -9.19 -10.41 -23.41
C PRO A 148 -10.51 -10.92 -22.83
N PRO A 149 -11.41 -11.54 -23.62
CA PRO A 149 -12.65 -12.09 -23.07
C PRO A 149 -12.31 -13.17 -22.06
N ASN A 150 -12.92 -13.08 -20.86
CA ASN A 150 -12.82 -14.09 -19.81
C ASN A 150 -13.12 -15.48 -20.40
N ARG A 151 -12.08 -16.32 -20.49
CA ARG A 151 -12.25 -17.75 -20.75
C ARG A 151 -12.83 -18.36 -19.48
N ALA A 152 -14.08 -18.81 -19.54
CA ALA A 152 -14.67 -19.63 -18.51
C ALA A 152 -13.81 -20.90 -18.32
N GLN A 153 -13.13 -21.01 -17.19
CA GLN A 153 -12.47 -22.25 -16.81
C GLN A 153 -13.51 -23.24 -16.26
N PRO A 154 -13.42 -24.54 -16.60
CA PRO A 154 -14.36 -25.55 -16.12
C PRO A 154 -14.07 -25.91 -14.66
N ALA A 155 -15.13 -25.94 -13.85
CA ALA A 155 -15.12 -26.33 -12.45
C ALA A 155 -14.60 -27.77 -12.27
N ARG A 156 -13.33 -27.91 -11.90
CA ARG A 156 -12.74 -29.17 -11.43
C ARG A 156 -11.81 -28.93 -10.24
N GLN A 157 -12.26 -28.11 -9.28
CA GLN A 157 -11.53 -27.88 -8.02
C GLN A 157 -12.49 -27.81 -6.82
N GLY A 158 -13.62 -28.50 -6.88
CA GLY A 158 -14.58 -28.62 -5.77
C GLY A 158 -14.53 -29.94 -5.01
N TRP A 159 -13.84 -30.96 -5.53
CA TRP A 159 -13.91 -32.32 -4.97
C TRP A 159 -12.82 -32.63 -3.93
N TYR A 160 -11.69 -31.92 -3.96
CA TYR A 160 -10.60 -32.12 -2.99
C TYR A 160 -10.90 -31.51 -1.61
N LEU A 161 -11.77 -30.50 -1.51
CA LEU A 161 -12.17 -29.89 -0.24
C LEU A 161 -13.29 -30.66 0.50
N ALA A 162 -14.04 -31.52 -0.19
CA ALA A 162 -15.11 -32.31 0.43
C ALA A 162 -14.59 -33.56 1.17
N VAL A 163 -13.41 -34.07 0.82
CA VAL A 163 -12.83 -35.27 1.45
C VAL A 163 -12.10 -34.94 2.77
N LEU A 164 -11.53 -33.74 2.90
CA LEU A 164 -10.81 -33.33 4.11
C LEU A 164 -11.73 -32.93 5.28
N THR A 165 -12.94 -32.44 4.99
CA THR A 165 -13.94 -32.11 6.04
C THR A 165 -14.54 -33.34 6.71
N ALA A 166 -14.59 -34.50 6.03
CA ALA A 166 -15.12 -35.73 6.62
C ALA A 166 -14.14 -36.42 7.58
N ALA A 167 -12.83 -36.28 7.36
CA ALA A 167 -11.80 -36.89 8.21
C ALA A 167 -11.62 -36.15 9.56
N ALA A 168 -11.80 -34.82 9.58
CA ALA A 168 -11.69 -34.02 10.81
C ALA A 168 -12.85 -34.25 11.79
N LEU A 169 -14.07 -34.53 11.29
CA LEU A 169 -15.23 -34.80 12.14
C LEU A 169 -15.22 -36.19 12.79
N ALA A 170 -14.51 -37.17 12.20
CA ALA A 170 -14.36 -38.51 12.78
C ALA A 170 -13.37 -38.54 13.96
N VAL A 171 -12.33 -37.69 13.94
CA VAL A 171 -11.35 -37.58 15.04
C VAL A 171 -11.96 -36.85 16.24
N ALA A 172 -12.81 -35.84 16.01
CA ALA A 172 -13.50 -35.12 17.09
C ALA A 172 -14.57 -35.96 17.81
N PHE A 173 -15.26 -36.87 17.11
CA PHE A 173 -16.28 -37.73 17.74
C PHE A 173 -15.68 -38.96 18.46
N GLY A 174 -14.51 -39.44 18.04
CA GLY A 174 -13.80 -40.55 18.68
C GLY A 174 -13.18 -40.20 20.03
N ALA A 175 -12.78 -38.94 20.23
CA ALA A 175 -12.14 -38.47 21.47
C ALA A 175 -13.14 -38.16 22.62
N PHE A 176 -14.43 -37.97 22.32
CA PHE A 176 -15.45 -37.65 23.34
C PHE A 176 -16.12 -38.89 23.95
N ALA A 177 -16.02 -40.07 23.32
CA ALA A 177 -16.68 -41.29 23.78
C ALA A 177 -15.88 -42.11 24.83
N LEU A 178 -14.66 -41.70 25.19
CA LEU A 178 -13.73 -42.49 26.02
C LEU A 178 -13.40 -41.90 27.40
N THR A 179 -13.92 -40.73 27.77
CA THR A 179 -13.63 -40.09 29.09
C THR A 179 -14.87 -39.86 29.97
N GLY A 180 -16.05 -40.32 29.55
CA GLY A 180 -17.30 -40.13 30.30
C GLY A 180 -17.77 -41.34 31.12
N ARG A 181 -16.88 -42.06 31.81
CA ARG A 181 -17.27 -43.15 32.72
C ARG A 181 -17.24 -42.70 34.19
N GLU A 182 -18.43 -42.75 34.77
CA GLU A 182 -18.78 -42.95 36.19
C GLU A 182 -18.68 -41.75 37.15
N ASP A 183 -19.85 -41.18 37.49
CA ASP A 183 -20.43 -41.38 38.84
C ASP A 183 -21.95 -41.07 38.85
N GLU A 184 -22.70 -42.03 39.39
CA GLU A 184 -24.16 -42.02 39.61
C GLU A 184 -24.50 -41.30 40.93
N PRO A 185 -25.67 -40.62 41.03
CA PRO A 185 -26.63 -41.13 42.01
C PRO A 185 -28.10 -41.06 41.55
N ALA A 186 -28.74 -42.23 41.62
CA ALA A 186 -30.02 -42.54 42.26
C ALA A 186 -31.23 -41.57 42.16
N SER A 187 -32.23 -42.06 41.41
CA SER A 187 -33.68 -42.10 41.63
C SER A 187 -34.39 -40.97 42.40
N ALA A 188 -35.30 -40.33 41.66
CA ALA A 188 -36.39 -39.50 42.15
C ALA A 188 -37.51 -40.32 42.80
N GLU A 189 -37.98 -39.86 43.95
CA GLU A 189 -39.34 -40.09 44.45
C GLU A 189 -39.94 -38.73 44.83
N ALA A 190 -41.07 -38.38 44.21
CA ALA A 190 -42.00 -37.38 44.73
C ALA A 190 -42.96 -38.10 45.71
N PRO A 191 -43.63 -37.40 46.66
CA PRO A 191 -44.93 -36.83 46.27
C PRO A 191 -45.51 -35.65 47.13
N VAL A 192 -46.57 -35.05 46.56
CA VAL A 192 -47.77 -34.35 47.13
C VAL A 192 -47.66 -32.98 47.83
N ALA A 193 -48.61 -32.11 47.44
CA ALA A 193 -48.91 -30.74 47.83
C ALA A 193 -49.72 -30.55 49.13
N ALA A 194 -49.58 -29.39 49.78
CA ALA A 194 -50.67 -28.57 50.37
C ALA A 194 -50.13 -27.21 50.89
N ALA A 195 -50.81 -26.10 50.58
CA ALA A 195 -50.63 -24.73 51.10
C ALA A 195 -51.57 -24.47 52.32
N PRO A 196 -51.75 -23.26 52.93
CA PRO A 196 -51.13 -21.93 52.73
C PRO A 196 -50.82 -21.12 54.07
N ASP A 197 -50.50 -19.82 53.89
CA ASP A 197 -50.62 -18.66 54.81
C ASP A 197 -49.43 -18.22 55.69
N ALA A 198 -48.80 -17.08 55.32
CA ALA A 198 -48.69 -15.85 56.12
C ALA A 198 -47.93 -14.74 55.35
N GLU A 199 -48.41 -13.50 55.50
CA GLU A 199 -48.14 -12.33 54.67
C GLU A 199 -47.12 -11.35 55.30
N ALA A 200 -46.18 -10.84 54.46
CA ALA A 200 -45.36 -9.59 54.53
C ALA A 200 -44.31 -9.40 55.67
N PRO A 201 -43.14 -8.72 55.46
CA PRO A 201 -42.94 -7.56 54.56
C PRO A 201 -41.72 -7.61 53.62
N GLN A 202 -41.82 -6.85 52.52
CA GLN A 202 -40.78 -6.63 51.51
C GLN A 202 -39.60 -5.81 52.09
N ALA A 203 -38.40 -6.38 52.08
CA ALA A 203 -37.14 -5.67 52.29
C ALA A 203 -36.44 -5.50 50.92
N GLY A 204 -36.07 -4.27 50.59
CA GLY A 204 -35.56 -3.85 49.29
C GLY A 204 -34.28 -4.56 48.84
N LEU A 205 -34.13 -4.69 47.52
CA LEU A 205 -32.94 -5.23 46.87
C LEU A 205 -31.67 -4.46 47.31
N PRO A 206 -30.55 -5.15 47.60
CA PRO A 206 -29.27 -4.50 47.83
C PRO A 206 -28.78 -3.81 46.55
N ALA A 207 -28.19 -2.62 46.72
CA ALA A 207 -27.72 -1.74 45.67
C ALA A 207 -26.72 -2.44 44.71
N PRO A 208 -26.78 -2.15 43.40
CA PRO A 208 -25.81 -2.67 42.44
C PRO A 208 -24.40 -2.15 42.75
N ARG A 209 -23.41 -3.04 42.56
CA ARG A 209 -21.99 -2.68 42.59
C ARG A 209 -21.73 -1.56 41.58
N PRO A 210 -20.80 -0.61 41.83
CA PRO A 210 -20.42 0.35 40.81
C PRO A 210 -19.89 -0.43 39.60
N GLU A 211 -20.63 -0.29 38.51
CA GLU A 211 -20.23 -0.68 37.17
C GLU A 211 -18.98 0.16 36.84
N PHE A 212 -17.93 -0.47 36.32
CA PHE A 212 -16.80 0.25 35.75
C PHE A 212 -17.22 0.87 34.41
N ASP A 213 -18.20 1.76 34.47
CA ASP A 213 -18.50 2.69 33.38
C ASP A 213 -17.87 4.03 33.74
N ASP A 214 -17.30 4.68 32.73
CA ASP A 214 -16.63 5.98 32.74
C ASP A 214 -15.12 5.96 33.05
N VAL A 215 -14.35 5.16 32.30
CA VAL A 215 -13.07 5.67 31.81
C VAL A 215 -13.36 6.38 30.49
N GLU A 216 -13.46 7.72 30.53
CA GLU A 216 -13.47 8.50 29.29
C GLU A 216 -12.25 8.09 28.46
N PRO A 217 -12.42 7.66 27.18
CA PRO A 217 -11.29 7.35 26.34
C PRO A 217 -10.45 8.63 26.21
N ILE A 218 -9.24 8.60 26.77
CA ILE A 218 -8.26 9.66 26.55
C ILE A 218 -7.88 9.56 25.07
N VAL A 219 -8.51 10.38 24.24
CA VAL A 219 -8.07 10.59 22.86
C VAL A 219 -6.79 11.41 22.94
N VAL A 220 -5.66 10.73 23.09
CA VAL A 220 -4.37 11.36 22.84
C VAL A 220 -4.37 11.71 21.36
N ALA A 221 -4.32 13.00 21.04
CA ALA A 221 -4.20 13.43 19.66
C ALA A 221 -2.91 12.81 19.09
N THR A 222 -3.04 12.00 18.04
CA THR A 222 -1.87 11.46 17.34
C THR A 222 -1.00 12.64 16.90
N PRO A 223 0.26 12.73 17.36
CA PRO A 223 1.16 13.80 16.92
C PRO A 223 1.29 13.72 15.39
N GLU A 224 1.43 14.87 14.72
CA GLU A 224 1.69 14.88 13.27
C GLU A 224 3.10 14.33 13.01
N LEU A 225 3.20 13.04 12.67
CA LEU A 225 4.46 12.27 12.71
C LEU A 225 5.48 12.72 11.69
N ILE A 226 5.03 13.38 10.62
CA ILE A 226 5.88 14.00 9.59
C ILE A 226 6.35 15.41 9.98
N THR A 227 6.54 15.67 11.28
CA THR A 227 7.10 16.92 11.83
C THR A 227 8.20 16.61 12.83
N GLY A 228 9.08 17.59 13.09
CA GLY A 228 10.14 17.43 14.10
C GLY A 228 9.60 17.11 15.50
N ALA A 229 8.51 17.77 15.89
CA ALA A 229 7.85 17.53 17.17
C ALA A 229 7.15 16.17 17.21
N GLY A 230 6.49 15.77 16.12
CA GLY A 230 5.82 14.47 16.03
C GLY A 230 6.79 13.30 16.07
N MET A 231 7.92 13.36 15.36
CA MET A 231 8.97 12.35 15.46
C MET A 231 9.57 12.29 16.87
N ALA A 232 9.80 13.43 17.51
CA ALA A 232 10.31 13.46 18.89
C ALA A 232 9.34 12.76 19.86
N HIS A 233 8.03 12.99 19.68
CA HIS A 233 7.00 12.30 20.46
C HIS A 233 6.99 10.80 20.18
N PHE A 234 7.01 10.39 18.91
CA PHE A 234 7.07 8.98 18.51
C PHE A 234 8.28 8.26 19.13
N ILE A 235 9.48 8.85 19.09
CA ILE A 235 10.70 8.26 19.66
C ILE A 235 10.59 8.15 21.20
N ALA A 236 9.93 9.11 21.86
CA ALA A 236 9.69 9.05 23.28
C ALA A 236 8.75 7.89 23.65
N ASP A 237 7.65 7.72 22.91
CA ASP A 237 6.73 6.60 23.09
C ASP A 237 7.41 5.27 22.79
N TYR A 238 8.21 5.21 21.72
CA TYR A 238 8.99 4.03 21.35
C TYR A 238 9.87 3.57 22.51
N ARG A 239 10.60 4.51 23.11
CA ARG A 239 11.46 4.23 24.26
C ARG A 239 10.68 3.79 25.48
N ALA A 240 9.51 4.37 25.71
CA ALA A 240 8.65 4.00 26.83
C ALA A 240 8.08 2.57 26.68
N GLU A 241 7.68 2.19 25.47
CA GLU A 241 7.09 0.87 25.17
C GLU A 241 8.15 -0.24 25.18
N PHE A 242 9.26 -0.03 24.50
CA PHE A 242 10.23 -1.10 24.23
C PHE A 242 11.48 -1.07 25.13
N GLY A 243 11.72 0.05 25.83
CA GLY A 243 12.88 0.22 26.71
C GLY A 243 14.20 0.52 25.99
N ASP A 244 14.19 0.64 24.66
CA ASP A 244 15.33 0.98 23.80
C ASP A 244 14.88 1.93 22.68
N THR A 245 15.75 2.21 21.71
CA THR A 245 15.43 2.96 20.49
C THR A 245 15.84 2.22 19.23
N ILE A 246 15.90 0.88 19.30
CA ILE A 246 16.46 0.04 18.25
C ILE A 246 15.35 -0.62 17.44
N ALA A 247 15.22 -0.21 16.18
CA ALA A 247 14.30 -0.78 15.21
C ALA A 247 15.07 -1.32 13.99
N ASP A 248 14.44 -2.18 13.19
CA ASP A 248 14.98 -2.53 11.87
C ASP A 248 14.65 -1.42 10.86
N GLU A 249 13.37 -1.04 10.84
CA GLU A 249 12.80 -0.03 9.97
C GLU A 249 11.63 0.65 10.67
N VAL A 250 11.46 1.95 10.42
CA VAL A 250 10.30 2.72 10.86
C VAL A 250 9.74 3.49 9.70
N SER A 251 8.44 3.36 9.43
CA SER A 251 7.73 4.15 8.42
C SER A 251 6.72 5.06 9.09
N LEU A 252 6.80 6.37 8.86
CA LEU A 252 5.90 7.37 9.44
C LEU A 252 5.09 8.08 8.35
N TYR A 253 3.77 7.97 8.48
CA TYR A 253 2.76 8.67 7.69
C TYR A 253 2.14 9.81 8.52
N PRO A 254 1.37 10.73 7.90
CA PRO A 254 0.75 11.82 8.64
C PRO A 254 -0.14 11.39 9.82
N ASP A 255 -0.83 10.25 9.71
CA ASP A 255 -1.83 9.79 10.68
C ASP A 255 -1.45 8.50 11.44
N HIS A 256 -0.41 7.78 11.00
CA HIS A 256 0.04 6.53 11.60
C HIS A 256 1.51 6.25 11.30
N GLY A 257 2.10 5.30 12.00
CA GLY A 257 3.40 4.75 11.67
C GLY A 257 3.40 3.23 11.77
N ASP A 258 4.41 2.62 11.18
CA ASP A 258 4.71 1.20 11.30
C ASP A 258 6.17 1.03 11.78
N VAL A 259 6.40 0.01 12.61
CA VAL A 259 7.73 -0.31 13.11
C VAL A 259 8.00 -1.81 13.00
N ASP A 260 9.00 -2.15 12.21
CA ASP A 260 9.60 -3.47 12.18
C ASP A 260 10.75 -3.58 13.18
N ARG A 261 10.72 -4.60 14.04
CA ARG A 261 11.81 -4.87 14.99
C ARG A 261 12.00 -6.35 15.29
N ALA A 262 13.21 -6.69 15.75
CA ALA A 262 13.53 -8.00 16.28
C ALA A 262 12.64 -8.35 17.48
N ILE A 263 12.24 -9.61 17.59
CA ILE A 263 11.70 -10.10 18.87
C ILE A 263 12.85 -10.25 19.87
N PRO A 264 12.74 -9.66 21.08
CA PRO A 264 13.76 -9.84 22.12
C PRO A 264 14.07 -11.32 22.38
N GLY A 265 15.35 -11.68 22.31
CA GLY A 265 15.82 -13.07 22.48
C GLY A 265 15.61 -13.98 21.25
N GLN A 266 14.99 -13.51 20.18
CA GLN A 266 14.77 -14.24 18.92
C GLN A 266 15.19 -13.38 17.71
N PRO A 267 16.50 -13.15 17.49
CA PRO A 267 17.00 -12.23 16.45
C PRO A 267 16.74 -12.70 15.01
N ASN A 268 16.29 -13.94 14.82
CA ASN A 268 15.82 -14.49 13.54
C ASN A 268 14.29 -14.37 13.36
N ARG A 269 13.62 -13.58 14.22
CA ARG A 269 12.20 -13.26 14.14
C ARG A 269 11.98 -11.76 14.20
N GLN A 270 11.05 -11.27 13.40
CA GLN A 270 10.58 -9.88 13.46
C GLN A 270 9.08 -9.84 13.73
N VAL A 271 8.65 -8.70 14.24
CA VAL A 271 7.26 -8.30 14.40
C VAL A 271 7.12 -6.85 13.95
N SER A 272 5.97 -6.53 13.41
CA SER A 272 5.57 -5.19 12.98
C SER A 272 4.57 -4.63 13.98
N TYR A 273 4.71 -3.36 14.34
CA TYR A 273 3.78 -2.65 15.22
C TYR A 273 3.18 -1.45 14.51
N ASP A 274 1.86 -1.40 14.42
CA ASP A 274 1.13 -0.18 14.08
C ASP A 274 1.24 0.84 15.23
N TYR A 275 1.49 2.09 14.89
CA TYR A 275 1.50 3.22 15.81
C TYR A 275 0.45 4.25 15.41
N ARG A 276 -0.48 4.56 16.33
CA ARG A 276 -1.49 5.63 16.17
C ARG A 276 -1.65 6.41 17.48
N GLY A 277 -0.56 7.05 17.93
CA GLY A 277 -0.49 7.68 19.27
C GLY A 277 -0.25 6.67 20.41
N GLY A 278 0.19 5.46 20.04
CA GLY A 278 0.48 4.33 20.90
C GLY A 278 0.68 3.08 20.04
N PHE A 279 1.49 2.12 20.52
CA PHE A 279 1.76 0.87 19.80
C PHE A 279 0.59 -0.10 19.97
N GLN A 280 0.08 -0.59 18.85
CA GLN A 280 -0.98 -1.57 18.83
C GLN A 280 -0.43 -3.00 18.94
N ARG A 281 -1.32 -3.99 18.90
CA ARG A 281 -0.93 -5.39 18.94
C ARG A 281 0.02 -5.69 17.77
N PRO A 282 1.16 -6.36 18.01
CA PRO A 282 2.07 -6.73 16.94
C PRO A 282 1.45 -7.73 15.96
N SER A 283 1.99 -7.75 14.75
CA SER A 283 1.75 -8.81 13.77
C SER A 283 2.19 -10.19 14.28
N ASP A 284 1.73 -11.25 13.60
CA ASP A 284 2.26 -12.59 13.84
C ASP A 284 3.76 -12.62 13.48
N PRO A 285 4.63 -13.20 14.33
CA PRO A 285 6.06 -13.27 14.07
C PRO A 285 6.42 -13.88 12.71
N THR A 286 7.22 -13.17 11.91
CA THR A 286 7.81 -13.70 10.67
C THR A 286 9.29 -14.02 10.83
N THR A 287 9.89 -14.68 9.84
CA THR A 287 11.31 -15.01 9.86
C THR A 287 12.13 -13.87 9.27
N ARG A 288 13.17 -13.43 9.98
CA ARG A 288 14.16 -12.47 9.47
C ARG A 288 15.57 -13.05 9.46
N LYS A 289 16.48 -12.40 8.73
CA LYS A 289 17.91 -12.69 8.82
C LYS A 289 18.48 -12.15 10.14
N VAL A 290 19.45 -12.87 10.70
CA VAL A 290 20.07 -12.50 11.99
C VAL A 290 20.99 -11.28 11.83
N ASP A 291 21.54 -11.08 10.64
CA ASP A 291 22.39 -9.95 10.27
C ASP A 291 21.60 -8.77 9.66
N THR A 292 20.26 -8.79 9.74
CA THR A 292 19.43 -7.64 9.33
C THR A 292 19.89 -6.40 10.11
N PRO A 293 20.33 -5.33 9.42
CA PRO A 293 20.79 -4.10 10.05
C PRO A 293 19.68 -3.44 10.86
N THR A 294 20.08 -2.71 11.92
CA THR A 294 19.16 -1.96 12.78
C THR A 294 19.56 -0.50 12.84
N VAL A 295 18.57 0.36 13.08
CA VAL A 295 18.74 1.79 13.31
C VAL A 295 18.55 2.12 14.79
N ASP A 296 19.30 3.11 15.28
CA ASP A 296 19.05 3.70 16.58
C ASP A 296 18.31 5.04 16.39
N LEU A 297 17.02 5.05 16.67
CA LEU A 297 16.18 6.24 16.54
C LEU A 297 16.63 7.37 17.48
N GLY A 298 17.34 7.04 18.56
CA GLY A 298 17.81 8.00 19.56
C GLY A 298 18.88 8.97 19.04
N VAL A 299 19.53 8.68 17.91
CA VAL A 299 20.55 9.56 17.31
C VAL A 299 19.98 10.59 16.34
N LEU A 300 18.68 10.52 16.02
CA LEU A 300 18.04 11.45 15.09
C LEU A 300 17.94 12.86 15.67
N ASP A 301 18.45 13.85 14.94
CA ASP A 301 18.14 15.26 15.19
C ASP A 301 16.77 15.57 14.58
N THR A 302 15.71 15.31 15.33
CA THR A 302 14.34 15.50 14.88
C THR A 302 14.03 16.97 14.57
N ALA A 303 14.72 17.93 15.21
CA ALA A 303 14.54 19.34 14.92
C ALA A 303 15.12 19.70 13.54
N ALA A 304 16.33 19.23 13.23
CA ALA A 304 16.95 19.44 11.92
C ALA A 304 16.19 18.74 10.80
N ILE A 305 15.77 17.49 11.02
CA ILE A 305 14.95 16.74 10.06
C ILE A 305 13.60 17.44 9.88
N GLY A 306 12.95 17.88 10.96
CA GLY A 306 11.70 18.66 10.88
C GLY A 306 11.83 19.93 10.05
N ALA A 307 12.97 20.63 10.14
CA ALA A 307 13.24 21.79 9.30
C ALA A 307 13.42 21.43 7.81
N ALA A 308 14.02 20.28 7.50
CA ALA A 308 14.10 19.76 6.13
C ALA A 308 12.71 19.37 5.60
N LEU A 309 11.87 18.71 6.41
CA LEU A 309 10.49 18.34 6.06
C LEU A 309 9.64 19.57 5.72
N ALA A 310 9.78 20.66 6.48
CA ALA A 310 9.10 21.93 6.19
C ALA A 310 9.49 22.54 4.82
N ASN A 311 10.65 22.16 4.27
CA ASN A 311 11.13 22.59 2.96
C ASN A 311 11.08 21.47 1.91
N ALA A 312 10.42 20.34 2.19
CA ALA A 312 10.49 19.13 1.39
C ALA A 312 10.08 19.34 -0.07
N ALA A 313 9.01 20.12 -0.32
CA ALA A 313 8.55 20.44 -1.67
C ALA A 313 9.62 21.14 -2.51
N ALA A 314 10.35 22.09 -1.91
CA ALA A 314 11.44 22.80 -2.58
C ALA A 314 12.66 21.91 -2.81
N ILE A 315 13.00 21.06 -1.84
CA ILE A 315 14.12 20.10 -1.96
C ILE A 315 13.84 19.09 -3.06
N ALA A 316 12.66 18.48 -3.06
CA ALA A 316 12.24 17.47 -4.04
C ALA A 316 11.80 18.08 -5.39
N GLN A 317 11.77 19.41 -5.51
CA GLN A 317 11.33 20.13 -6.71
C GLN A 317 9.91 19.74 -7.16
N VAL A 318 9.01 19.46 -6.22
CA VAL A 318 7.61 19.11 -6.48
C VAL A 318 6.74 20.33 -6.21
N PRO A 319 6.18 21.01 -7.23
CA PRO A 319 5.25 22.11 -7.05
C PRO A 319 4.05 21.69 -6.20
N ASP A 320 3.69 22.50 -5.20
CA ASP A 320 2.62 22.20 -4.23
C ASP A 320 2.74 20.81 -3.57
N GLY A 321 3.96 20.28 -3.50
CA GLY A 321 4.26 18.97 -2.95
C GLY A 321 4.03 18.92 -1.44
N LYS A 322 3.57 17.76 -0.96
CA LYS A 322 3.47 17.43 0.46
C LYS A 322 4.23 16.15 0.75
N VAL A 323 4.77 16.05 1.96
CA VAL A 323 5.39 14.80 2.42
C VAL A 323 4.28 13.75 2.53
N SER A 324 4.40 12.67 1.76
CA SER A 324 3.45 11.55 1.81
C SER A 324 3.75 10.64 2.99
N HIS A 325 5.03 10.34 3.19
CA HIS A 325 5.57 9.59 4.30
C HIS A 325 7.08 9.77 4.37
N LEU A 326 7.67 9.31 5.47
CA LEU A 326 9.11 9.13 5.60
C LEU A 326 9.41 7.76 6.16
N SER A 327 10.61 7.23 5.89
CA SER A 327 11.12 6.02 6.52
C SER A 327 12.49 6.23 7.13
N VAL A 328 12.78 5.49 8.20
CA VAL A 328 14.09 5.46 8.88
C VAL A 328 14.61 4.03 8.78
N GLU A 329 15.66 3.83 8.01
CA GLU A 329 16.26 2.53 7.77
C GLU A 329 17.78 2.64 7.55
N ILE A 330 18.46 1.48 7.52
CA ILE A 330 19.81 1.39 6.98
C ILE A 330 19.73 1.28 5.46
N HIS A 331 20.20 2.32 4.77
CA HIS A 331 20.14 2.42 3.33
C HIS A 331 20.92 1.27 2.67
N ARG A 332 20.33 0.59 1.71
CA ARG A 332 20.88 -0.64 1.10
C ARG A 332 21.61 -0.41 -0.22
N PHE A 333 21.61 0.83 -0.72
CA PHE A 333 22.11 1.13 -2.07
C PHE A 333 23.28 2.12 -2.08
N PRO A 334 24.26 1.96 -2.99
CA PRO A 334 25.30 2.96 -3.20
C PRO A 334 24.73 4.34 -3.60
N PRO A 335 25.40 5.46 -3.26
CA PRO A 335 26.67 5.54 -2.53
C PRO A 335 26.53 5.54 -0.99
N ASN A 336 25.30 5.47 -0.45
CA ASN A 336 25.03 5.57 0.98
C ASN A 336 24.76 4.21 1.65
N GLU A 337 25.18 3.11 1.04
CA GLU A 337 24.98 1.75 1.56
C GLU A 337 25.54 1.61 2.98
N GLY A 338 24.76 1.00 3.87
CA GLY A 338 25.11 0.78 5.27
C GLY A 338 24.97 2.01 6.17
N ARG A 339 24.55 3.17 5.63
CA ARG A 339 24.29 4.37 6.44
C ARG A 339 22.83 4.38 6.89
N MET A 340 22.60 4.78 8.14
CA MET A 340 21.27 5.18 8.59
C MET A 340 20.84 6.43 7.82
N VAL A 341 19.64 6.39 7.26
CA VAL A 341 19.05 7.51 6.53
C VAL A 341 17.60 7.73 6.96
N VAL A 342 17.11 8.93 6.68
CA VAL A 342 15.68 9.24 6.67
C VAL A 342 15.27 9.49 5.23
N ALA A 343 14.55 8.55 4.61
CA ALA A 343 14.00 8.72 3.27
C ALA A 343 12.69 9.50 3.35
N VAL A 344 12.57 10.56 2.55
CA VAL A 344 11.43 11.47 2.56
C VAL A 344 10.81 11.48 1.17
N TYR A 345 9.52 11.15 1.10
CA TYR A 345 8.77 11.07 -0.15
C TYR A 345 7.79 12.24 -0.25
N VAL A 346 7.81 12.91 -1.39
CA VAL A 346 7.00 14.10 -1.65
C VAL A 346 6.16 13.87 -2.89
N SER A 347 4.87 14.17 -2.81
CA SER A 347 3.97 14.09 -3.96
C SER A 347 2.92 15.20 -3.94
N ASN A 348 2.28 15.43 -5.08
CA ASN A 348 1.17 16.35 -5.22
C ASN A 348 -0.06 15.70 -5.88
N THR A 349 -1.14 16.48 -6.02
CA THR A 349 -2.40 16.03 -6.61
C THR A 349 -2.32 15.73 -8.11
N PHE A 350 -1.27 16.20 -8.77
CA PHE A 350 -1.00 15.97 -10.20
C PHE A 350 -0.16 14.71 -10.44
N ARG A 351 0.13 13.93 -9.39
CA ARG A 351 1.00 12.74 -9.41
C ARG A 351 2.45 13.06 -9.77
N GLU A 352 2.85 14.30 -9.59
CA GLU A 352 4.25 14.68 -9.61
C GLU A 352 4.85 14.25 -8.28
N SER A 353 6.03 13.63 -8.33
CA SER A 353 6.68 13.10 -7.14
C SER A 353 8.19 13.23 -7.22
N GLY A 354 8.79 13.37 -6.05
CA GLY A 354 10.22 13.38 -5.85
C GLY A 354 10.51 12.84 -4.46
N HIS A 355 11.74 12.43 -4.22
CA HIS A 355 12.16 11.98 -2.90
C HIS A 355 13.61 12.37 -2.63
N PHE A 356 13.99 12.37 -1.37
CA PHE A 356 15.36 12.63 -0.96
C PHE A 356 15.68 11.84 0.30
N ILE A 357 16.96 11.61 0.54
CA ILE A 357 17.43 10.98 1.77
C ILE A 357 18.21 11.99 2.59
N LEU A 358 17.93 12.01 3.89
CA LEU A 358 18.64 12.77 4.90
C LEU A 358 19.54 11.84 5.71
N GLY A 359 20.62 12.38 6.27
CA GLY A 359 21.34 11.74 7.35
C GLY A 359 20.66 11.97 8.70
N PRO A 360 21.17 11.34 9.77
CA PRO A 360 20.57 11.45 11.11
C PRO A 360 20.63 12.88 11.67
N GLY A 361 21.52 13.74 11.18
CA GLY A 361 21.61 15.16 11.55
C GLY A 361 20.70 16.07 10.72
N GLY A 362 19.86 15.52 9.85
CA GLY A 362 19.01 16.30 8.94
C GLY A 362 19.72 16.86 7.72
N GLU A 363 20.97 16.46 7.44
CA GLU A 363 21.68 16.87 6.24
C GLU A 363 21.18 16.13 4.99
N VAL A 364 20.99 16.85 3.89
CA VAL A 364 20.57 16.23 2.62
C VAL A 364 21.73 15.44 2.01
N LEU A 365 21.57 14.13 1.89
CA LEU A 365 22.58 13.24 1.33
C LEU A 365 22.40 13.04 -0.18
N ARG A 366 21.16 12.95 -0.65
CA ARG A 366 20.82 12.77 -2.06
C ARG A 366 19.38 13.17 -2.33
N VAL A 367 19.15 13.71 -3.52
CA VAL A 367 17.83 14.15 -4.00
C VAL A 367 17.56 13.47 -5.35
N TRP A 368 16.33 12.98 -5.50
CA TRP A 368 15.73 12.56 -6.75
C TRP A 368 14.54 13.49 -7.00
N PRO A 369 14.80 14.62 -7.69
CA PRO A 369 13.76 15.63 -7.89
C PRO A 369 12.70 15.12 -8.85
N PHE A 370 11.54 15.77 -8.84
CA PHE A 370 10.60 15.66 -9.95
C PHE A 370 11.22 16.29 -11.21
N GLU A 371 11.47 15.47 -12.23
CA GLU A 371 11.89 15.90 -13.56
C GLU A 371 10.65 15.94 -14.45
N GLY A 372 10.20 17.15 -14.78
CA GLY A 372 8.95 17.42 -15.49
C GLY A 372 8.92 17.01 -16.96
#